data_AF-A0A368GT52-F1
#
_entry.id   AF-A0A368GT52-F1
#
_cell.length_a   1.000
_cell.length_b   1.000
_cell.length_c   1.000
_cell.angle_alpha   90.00
_cell.angle_beta   90.00
_cell.angle_gamma   90.00
#
_symmetry.space_group_name_H-M   'P 1'
#
loop_
_entity.id
_entity.type
_entity.pdbx_description
1 polymer ?
#
loop_
_entity_poly.entity_id
_entity_poly.type
_entity_poly.pdbx_seq_one_letter_code
_entity_poly.pdbx_strand_id
1 'polypeptide(L)'
;MAPSNYFFCLGPPIEVNITAHITTISAITEVSMDYTLDLYLRQIWKDPRLAWESDVQSSLTIGIDMVKTIWTPDTFFPNEKKSFFHEATSHNSFLRIDNHGNVLRSIRLTVTANCPMNLHTVSGFFSNQ
;
A
#
# COMPACT_ATOMS: atom_id res chain seq x y z
N MET A 1 6.96 34.70 4.06
CA MET A 1 7.25 34.50 2.62
C MET A 1 8.46 33.59 2.51
N ALA A 2 8.23 32.29 2.34
CA ALA A 2 9.30 31.32 2.02
C ALA A 2 9.34 31.16 0.49
N PRO A 3 10.53 31.03 -0.12
CA PRO A 3 10.64 30.96 -1.57
C PRO A 3 10.13 29.60 -2.08
N SER A 4 9.22 29.69 -3.04
CA SER A 4 8.50 28.61 -3.74
C SER A 4 9.40 27.81 -4.71
N ASN A 5 10.60 27.37 -4.29
CA ASN A 5 11.60 26.79 -5.19
C ASN A 5 12.12 25.41 -4.77
N TYR A 6 11.30 24.57 -4.14
CA TYR A 6 11.60 23.14 -4.11
C TYR A 6 11.23 22.51 -5.47
N PHE A 7 12.17 22.66 -6.38
CA PHE A 7 12.45 21.90 -7.59
C PHE A 7 12.04 20.41 -7.45
N PHE A 8 10.86 20.04 -7.96
CA PHE A 8 10.43 18.65 -8.11
C PHE A 8 9.85 18.40 -9.51
N CYS A 9 10.59 18.74 -10.57
CA CYS A 9 10.25 18.34 -11.96
C CYS A 9 11.51 18.33 -12.85
N LEU A 10 12.33 17.28 -12.75
CA LEU A 10 13.40 17.00 -13.74
C LEU A 10 13.10 15.73 -14.56
N GLY A 11 11.83 15.48 -14.85
CA GLY A 11 11.41 14.34 -15.67
C GLY A 11 9.89 14.19 -15.77
N PRO A 12 9.41 13.34 -16.68
CA PRO A 12 8.01 12.94 -16.73
C PRO A 12 7.59 12.28 -15.41
N PRO A 13 6.30 12.34 -15.05
CA PRO A 13 5.80 11.71 -13.83
C PRO A 13 6.07 10.20 -13.84
N ILE A 14 6.39 9.66 -12.66
CA ILE A 14 6.57 8.21 -12.50
C ILE A 14 5.18 7.59 -12.41
N GLU A 15 4.87 6.70 -13.35
CA GLU A 15 3.66 5.87 -13.29
C GLU A 15 3.86 4.75 -12.25
N VAL A 16 2.95 4.70 -11.27
CA VAL A 16 2.93 3.67 -10.24
C VAL A 16 1.66 2.85 -10.41
N ASN A 17 1.80 1.61 -10.86
CA ASN A 17 0.70 0.67 -10.94
C ASN A 17 0.48 0.00 -9.58
N ILE A 18 -0.77 0.00 -9.11
CA ILE A 18 -1.12 -0.49 -7.79
C ILE A 18 -2.12 -1.64 -7.94
N THR A 19 -1.85 -2.75 -7.26
CA THR A 19 -2.78 -3.87 -7.13
C THR A 19 -3.00 -4.17 -5.66
N ALA A 20 -4.26 -4.18 -5.23
CA ALA A 20 -4.64 -4.56 -3.89
C ALA A 20 -5.33 -5.93 -3.90
N HIS A 21 -4.81 -6.87 -3.11
CA HIS A 21 -5.41 -8.19 -2.93
C HIS A 21 -5.90 -8.30 -1.48
N ILE A 22 -7.22 -8.24 -1.29
CA ILE A 22 -7.85 -8.37 0.03
C ILE A 22 -7.82 -9.85 0.44
N THR A 23 -7.22 -10.16 1.58
CA THR A 23 -7.22 -11.52 2.12
C THR A 23 -8.43 -11.77 2.99
N THR A 24 -8.75 -10.80 3.87
CA THR A 24 -9.75 -10.97 4.91
C THR A 24 -10.41 -9.63 5.23
N ILE A 25 -11.70 -9.70 5.50
CA ILE A 25 -12.51 -8.61 6.06
C ILE A 25 -13.06 -9.16 7.37
N SER A 26 -12.67 -8.58 8.50
CA SER A 26 -12.88 -9.20 9.81
C SER A 26 -13.69 -8.33 10.75
N ALA A 27 -13.07 -7.30 11.35
CA ALA A 27 -13.70 -6.50 12.39
C ALA A 27 -14.58 -5.40 11.78
N ILE A 28 -15.81 -5.75 11.41
CA ILE A 28 -16.88 -4.80 11.07
C ILE A 28 -17.59 -4.43 12.38
N THR A 29 -17.49 -3.17 12.80
CA THR A 29 -18.16 -2.70 14.01
C THR A 29 -19.30 -1.75 13.66
N GLU A 30 -20.50 -2.08 14.12
CA GLU A 30 -21.69 -1.25 13.91
C GLU A 30 -21.61 0.06 14.73
N VAL A 31 -21.08 -0.04 15.95
CA VAL A 31 -21.02 1.06 16.91
C VAL A 31 -20.05 2.16 16.48
N SER A 32 -18.85 1.82 16.00
CA SER A 32 -17.86 2.80 15.56
C SER A 32 -17.81 3.00 14.05
N MET A 33 -18.74 2.37 13.30
CA MET A 33 -18.88 2.49 11.85
C MET A 33 -17.54 2.29 11.13
N ASP A 34 -16.80 1.26 11.54
CA ASP A 34 -15.50 0.93 10.97
C ASP A 34 -15.42 -0.52 10.55
N TYR A 35 -14.51 -0.79 9.63
CA TYR A 35 -14.18 -2.14 9.19
C TYR A 35 -12.67 -2.28 9.09
N THR A 36 -12.19 -3.46 9.45
CA THR A 36 -10.77 -3.82 9.34
C THR A 36 -10.55 -4.77 8.17
N LEU A 37 -9.62 -4.40 7.30
CA LEU A 37 -9.18 -5.17 6.15
C LEU A 37 -7.75 -5.65 6.35
N ASP A 38 -7.48 -6.91 6.05
CA ASP A 38 -6.11 -7.36 5.76
C ASP A 38 -5.94 -7.51 4.26
N LEU A 39 -4.90 -6.90 3.71
CA LEU A 39 -4.65 -6.87 2.28
C LEU A 39 -3.16 -6.94 1.95
N TYR A 40 -2.85 -7.47 0.77
CA TYR A 40 -1.55 -7.33 0.14
C TYR A 40 -1.60 -6.18 -0.86
N LEU A 41 -0.82 -5.13 -0.60
CA LEU A 41 -0.62 -4.02 -1.52
C LEU A 41 0.63 -4.29 -2.36
N ARG A 42 0.45 -4.35 -3.68
CA ARG A 42 1.53 -4.47 -4.66
C ARG A 42 1.65 -3.17 -5.42
N GLN A 43 2.85 -2.61 -5.44
CA GLN A 43 3.20 -1.40 -6.17
C GLN A 43 4.25 -1.76 -7.21
N ILE A 44 4.04 -1.35 -8.44
CA ILE A 44 4.95 -1.55 -9.55
C ILE A 44 5.28 -0.19 -10.15
N TRP A 45 6.56 0.15 -10.20
CA TRP A 45 7.04 1.35 -10.87
C TRP A 45 8.33 1.04 -11.62
N LYS A 46 8.70 1.93 -12.55
CA LYS A 46 9.96 1.81 -13.29
C LYS A 46 10.96 2.84 -12.78
N ASP A 47 12.13 2.38 -12.34
CA ASP A 47 13.26 3.21 -11.95
C ASP A 47 14.48 2.87 -12.81
N PRO A 48 14.81 3.70 -13.83
CA PRO A 48 15.95 3.46 -14.71
C PRO A 48 17.31 3.42 -13.99
N ARG A 49 17.43 4.01 -12.79
CA ARG A 49 18.68 4.03 -12.01
C ARG A 49 19.04 2.68 -11.41
N LEU A 50 18.05 1.79 -11.32
CA LEU A 50 18.19 0.43 -10.79
C LEU A 50 18.30 -0.60 -11.90
N ALA A 51 18.38 -0.20 -13.17
CA ALA A 51 18.61 -1.11 -14.29
C ALA A 51 20.08 -1.54 -14.34
N TRP A 52 20.34 -2.79 -14.71
CA TRP A 52 21.69 -3.30 -14.92
C TRP A 52 21.71 -4.24 -16.13
N GLU A 53 22.84 -4.29 -16.83
CA GLU A 53 23.04 -5.27 -17.90
C GLU A 53 23.40 -6.62 -17.29
N SER A 54 22.58 -7.63 -17.55
CA SER A 54 22.88 -9.02 -17.17
C SER A 54 22.23 -9.98 -18.15
N ASP A 55 23.06 -10.88 -18.69
CA ASP A 55 22.62 -11.99 -19.55
C ASP A 55 22.18 -13.22 -18.74
N VAL A 56 22.46 -13.24 -17.43
CA VAL A 56 22.30 -14.43 -16.57
C VAL A 56 21.20 -14.26 -15.53
N GLN A 57 21.06 -13.05 -14.96
CA GLN A 57 20.12 -12.80 -13.87
C GLN A 57 19.17 -11.65 -14.23
N SER A 58 17.96 -12.03 -14.62
CA SER A 58 16.90 -11.10 -14.99
C SER A 58 16.23 -10.43 -13.80
N SER A 59 16.29 -11.01 -12.60
CA SER A 59 15.68 -10.37 -11.43
C SER A 59 16.44 -10.61 -10.12
N LEU A 60 16.39 -9.60 -9.27
CA LEU A 60 16.99 -9.58 -7.95
C LEU A 60 15.90 -9.33 -6.90
N THR A 61 15.79 -10.23 -5.94
CA THR A 61 14.93 -10.04 -4.77
C THR A 61 15.78 -9.52 -3.62
N ILE A 62 15.47 -8.33 -3.15
CA ILE A 62 16.21 -7.64 -2.10
C ILE A 62 15.39 -7.63 -0.81
N GLY A 63 16.08 -7.83 0.31
CA GLY A 63 15.50 -7.72 1.65
C GLY A 63 15.11 -6.28 2.02
N ILE A 64 14.34 -6.16 3.10
CA ILE A 64 13.77 -4.88 3.54
C ILE A 64 14.81 -3.81 3.88
N ASP A 65 16.02 -4.21 4.26
CA ASP A 65 17.07 -3.29 4.69
C ASP A 65 17.49 -2.31 3.58
N MET A 66 17.48 -2.76 2.32
CA MET A 66 17.75 -1.89 1.17
C MET A 66 16.49 -1.16 0.67
N VAL A 67 15.29 -1.50 1.15
CA VAL A 67 14.09 -0.72 0.80
C VAL A 67 14.20 0.70 1.35
N LYS A 68 14.93 0.91 2.46
CA LYS A 68 15.18 2.23 3.03
C LYS A 68 16.10 3.12 2.18
N THR A 69 16.89 2.54 1.28
CA THR A 69 17.83 3.29 0.43
C THR A 69 17.29 3.57 -0.97
N ILE A 70 16.22 2.88 -1.37
CA ILE A 70 15.57 3.05 -2.66
C ILE A 70 14.37 3.98 -2.49
N TRP A 71 14.15 4.86 -3.46
CA TRP A 71 12.94 5.68 -3.49
C TRP A 71 11.69 4.80 -3.61
N THR A 72 10.72 4.99 -2.72
CA THR A 72 9.43 4.30 -2.75
C THR A 72 8.27 5.29 -2.78
N PRO A 73 7.17 4.99 -3.46
CA PRO A 73 6.02 5.88 -3.49
C PRO A 73 5.31 5.96 -2.14
N ASP A 74 5.05 7.18 -1.69
CA ASP A 74 4.31 7.49 -0.45
C ASP A 74 2.80 7.28 -0.63
N THR A 75 2.37 6.03 -0.72
CA THR A 75 0.94 5.66 -0.85
C THR A 75 0.27 5.65 0.53
N PHE A 76 -0.79 6.44 0.68
CA PHE A 76 -1.61 6.52 1.90
C PHE A 76 -3.09 6.32 1.58
N PHE A 77 -3.89 5.91 2.57
CA PHE A 77 -5.33 5.71 2.41
C PHE A 77 -6.11 6.92 2.97
N PRO A 78 -6.83 7.70 2.13
CA PRO A 78 -7.48 8.93 2.59
C PRO A 78 -8.60 8.75 3.62
N ASN A 79 -9.26 7.59 3.63
CA ASN A 79 -10.41 7.27 4.50
C ASN A 79 -10.03 6.45 5.74
N GLU A 80 -8.74 6.40 6.04
CA GLU A 80 -8.18 5.66 7.14
C GLU A 80 -8.44 6.36 8.47
N LYS A 81 -9.04 5.65 9.43
CA LYS A 81 -9.08 6.08 10.84
C LYS A 81 -7.77 5.71 11.54
N LYS A 82 -7.25 4.51 11.25
CA LYS A 82 -5.93 3.98 11.65
C LYS A 82 -5.46 2.94 10.62
N SER A 83 -4.25 3.08 10.08
CA SER A 83 -3.52 2.01 9.42
C SER A 83 -2.41 1.57 10.33
N PHE A 84 -2.31 0.27 10.49
CA PHE A 84 -1.16 -0.33 11.11
C PHE A 84 -0.37 -0.98 9.97
N PHE A 85 0.74 -0.37 9.61
CA PHE A 85 1.81 -1.12 8.98
C PHE A 85 2.21 -2.19 9.99
N HIS A 86 2.10 -3.46 9.63
CA HIS A 86 2.61 -4.54 10.47
C HIS A 86 4.14 -4.43 10.55
N GLU A 87 4.65 -3.63 11.48
CA GLU A 87 6.07 -3.62 11.86
C GLU A 87 6.42 -4.78 12.82
N ALA A 88 5.48 -5.68 13.09
CA ALA A 88 5.66 -6.81 13.98
C ALA A 88 5.90 -8.13 13.23
N THR A 89 7.13 -8.64 13.36
CA THR A 89 7.44 -10.07 13.60
C THR A 89 7.60 -11.06 12.43
N SER A 90 7.75 -10.63 11.17
CA SER A 90 8.56 -11.31 10.13
C SER A 90 8.56 -10.54 8.80
N HIS A 91 9.73 -10.47 8.16
CA HIS A 91 10.04 -9.79 6.90
C HIS A 91 9.21 -10.27 5.69
N ASN A 92 7.94 -9.89 5.58
CA ASN A 92 7.10 -10.22 4.41
C ASN A 92 6.94 -9.05 3.42
N SER A 93 7.80 -8.05 3.50
CA SER A 93 7.99 -7.10 2.40
C SER A 93 9.26 -7.45 1.66
N PHE A 94 9.10 -7.90 0.42
CA PHE A 94 10.22 -8.06 -0.50
C PHE A 94 10.11 -7.00 -1.59
N LEU A 95 11.27 -6.57 -2.07
CA LEU A 95 11.39 -5.70 -3.22
C LEU A 95 12.07 -6.52 -4.31
N ARG A 96 11.41 -6.71 -5.43
CA ARG A 96 11.95 -7.41 -6.58
C ARG A 96 12.25 -6.40 -7.67
N ILE A 97 13.49 -6.35 -8.11
CA ILE A 97 13.93 -5.50 -9.21
C ILE A 97 14.22 -6.40 -10.41
N ASP A 98 13.75 -5.98 -11.56
CA ASP A 98 14.06 -6.57 -12.87
C ASP A 98 15.26 -5.85 -13.49
N ASN A 99 16.03 -6.54 -14.33
CA ASN A 99 17.22 -5.96 -14.99
C ASN A 99 16.89 -4.73 -15.86
N HIS A 100 15.64 -4.62 -16.33
CA HIS A 100 15.11 -3.46 -17.04
C HIS A 100 14.71 -2.26 -16.13
N GLY A 101 14.95 -2.35 -14.82
CA GLY A 101 14.63 -1.31 -13.84
C GLY A 101 13.18 -1.31 -13.37
N ASN A 102 12.41 -2.39 -13.63
CA ASN A 102 11.06 -2.51 -13.07
C ASN A 102 11.16 -2.95 -11.61
N VAL A 103 10.51 -2.21 -10.71
CA VAL A 103 10.50 -2.49 -9.29
C VAL A 103 9.11 -2.93 -8.86
N LEU A 104 9.04 -4.11 -8.23
CA LEU A 104 7.86 -4.64 -7.57
C LEU A 104 8.06 -4.62 -6.06
N ARG A 105 7.19 -3.89 -5.36
CA ARG A 105 7.09 -3.91 -3.90
C ARG A 105 5.79 -4.56 -3.49
N SER A 106 5.85 -5.56 -2.62
CA SER A 106 4.68 -6.23 -2.05
C SER A 106 4.69 -6.08 -0.54
N ILE A 107 3.59 -5.63 0.04
CA ILE A 107 3.47 -5.33 1.47
C ILE A 107 2.15 -5.90 1.97
N ARG A 108 2.15 -6.48 3.17
CA ARG A 108 0.93 -6.84 3.88
C ARG A 108 0.53 -5.71 4.80
N LEU A 109 -0.69 -5.19 4.64
CA LEU A 109 -1.24 -4.10 5.42
C LEU A 109 -2.52 -4.56 6.12
N THR A 110 -2.73 -4.04 7.34
CA THR A 110 -4.04 -4.06 7.98
C THR A 110 -4.55 -2.63 8.10
N VAL A 111 -5.66 -2.36 7.43
CA VAL A 111 -6.25 -1.03 7.30
C VAL A 111 -7.59 -1.04 8.00
N THR A 112 -7.76 -0.16 9.00
CA THR A 112 -9.06 0.12 9.61
C THR A 112 -9.61 1.42 9.02
N ALA A 113 -10.62 1.28 8.17
CA ALA A 113 -11.24 2.40 7.47
C ALA A 113 -12.64 2.70 8.04
N ASN A 114 -13.01 3.98 7.98
CA ASN A 114 -14.34 4.42 8.40
C ASN A 114 -15.35 4.12 7.27
N CYS A 115 -16.42 3.38 7.57
CA CYS A 115 -17.52 3.12 6.65
C CYS A 115 -18.83 3.59 7.28
N PRO A 116 -19.42 4.70 6.83
CA PRO A 116 -20.74 5.12 7.28
C PRO A 116 -21.79 4.10 6.81
N MET A 117 -22.14 3.17 7.69
CA MET A 117 -23.13 2.13 7.41
C MET A 117 -24.55 2.70 7.55
N ASN A 118 -25.41 2.40 6.58
CA ASN A 118 -26.84 2.72 6.65
C ASN A 118 -27.61 1.49 7.15
N LEU A 119 -28.11 1.57 8.39
CA LEU A 119 -28.71 0.44 9.13
C LEU A 119 -30.24 0.56 9.28
N HIS A 120 -30.89 1.43 8.49
CA HIS A 120 -32.33 1.74 8.63
C HIS A 120 -33.27 0.52 8.55
N THR A 121 -32.84 -0.58 7.94
CA THR A 121 -33.67 -1.81 7.81
C THR A 121 -33.62 -2.69 9.07
N VAL A 122 -32.60 -2.58 9.92
CA VAL A 122 -32.44 -3.41 11.14
C VAL A 122 -33.37 -2.93 12.26
N SER A 123 -33.65 -1.63 12.32
CA SER A 123 -34.62 -1.05 13.26
C SER A 123 -36.07 -1.49 13.03
N GLY A 124 -36.40 -2.08 11.87
CA GLY A 124 -37.74 -2.63 11.60
C GLY A 124 -38.02 -4.00 12.24
N PHE A 125 -36.98 -4.70 12.71
CA PHE A 125 -37.12 -6.02 13.34
C PHE A 125 -37.33 -5.95 14.86
N PHE A 126 -36.93 -4.86 15.52
CA PHE A 126 -37.15 -4.65 16.96
C PHE A 126 -38.43 -3.87 17.29
N SER A 127 -39.15 -3.38 16.27
CA SER A 127 -40.45 -2.70 16.43
C SER A 127 -41.66 -3.62 16.24
N ASN A 128 -41.45 -4.93 16.06
CA ASN A 128 -42.50 -5.95 15.91
C ASN A 128 -42.34 -7.09 16.94
N GLN A 129 -41.96 -6.77 18.17
CA GLN A 129 -42.19 -7.64 19.33
C GLN A 129 -42.77 -6.83 20.50
#